data_AF-A0AAF0E6K0-F1
#
_entry.id   AF-A0AAF0E6K0-F1
#
_cell.length_a   1.000
_cell.length_b   1.000
_cell.length_c   1.000
_cell.angle_alpha   90.00
_cell.angle_beta   90.00
_cell.angle_gamma   90.00
#
_symmetry.space_group_name_H-M   'P 1'
#
loop_
_entity.id
_entity.type
_entity.pdbx_description
1 polymer ?
#
loop_
_entity_poly.entity_id
_entity_poly.type
_entity_poly.pdbx_seq_one_letter_code
_entity_poly.pdbx_strand_id
1 'polypeptide(L)'
;MSSADAPADEAPTPEQLQFARTVYILLEMWPALRQAVNEGWGGPESEEKKSFLLSHLCDEYGDGGARTKPDVDDLTELIESYVMEEYACELEDDSAHWVAMHICLAHTSIFEQGKGDEILTEYEASYARTGSHKLVAQMREDIRHLSDDEGEPAPAPAPAVPKEKPAPEIDEDGFETVAPRRRR
;
A
#
# COMPACT_ATOMS: atom_id res chain seq x y z
N MET A 1 40.74 -26.71 -6.45
CA MET A 1 39.95 -25.70 -7.18
C MET A 1 38.50 -26.12 -7.06
N SER A 2 37.80 -25.63 -6.03
CA SER A 2 36.36 -25.84 -5.92
C SER A 2 35.68 -24.92 -6.92
N SER A 3 34.98 -25.50 -7.88
CA SER A 3 34.05 -24.75 -8.72
C SER A 3 33.03 -24.08 -7.82
N ALA A 4 32.95 -22.76 -7.91
CA ALA A 4 31.76 -22.03 -7.53
C ALA A 4 30.67 -22.43 -8.52
N ASP A 5 29.66 -23.10 -8.01
CA ASP A 5 28.38 -23.28 -8.69
C ASP A 5 27.78 -21.88 -8.82
N ALA A 6 27.76 -21.33 -10.04
CA ALA A 6 26.96 -20.15 -10.32
C ALA A 6 25.50 -20.59 -10.18
N PRO A 7 24.62 -19.86 -9.46
CA PRO A 7 23.23 -20.25 -9.40
C PRO A 7 22.68 -20.22 -10.84
N ALA A 8 22.14 -21.36 -11.26
CA ALA A 8 21.43 -21.48 -12.51
C ALA A 8 20.24 -20.52 -12.52
N ASP A 9 19.89 -20.05 -13.71
CA ASP A 9 18.70 -19.27 -14.06
C ASP A 9 17.43 -20.10 -13.75
N GLU A 10 17.14 -20.27 -12.47
CA GLU A 10 16.01 -21.06 -11.96
C GLU A 10 14.76 -20.18 -12.07
N ALA A 11 13.73 -20.72 -12.71
CA ALA A 11 12.49 -19.98 -12.93
C ALA A 11 11.89 -19.53 -11.58
N PRO A 12 11.32 -18.31 -11.51
CA PRO A 12 10.80 -17.78 -10.27
C PRO A 12 9.68 -18.68 -9.72
N THR A 13 9.67 -18.89 -8.41
CA THR A 13 8.66 -19.71 -7.75
C THR A 13 7.29 -19.02 -7.77
N PRO A 14 6.18 -19.77 -7.62
CA PRO A 14 4.86 -19.18 -7.50
C PRO A 14 4.77 -18.15 -6.37
N GLU A 15 5.43 -18.40 -5.24
CA GLU A 15 5.47 -17.50 -4.08
C GLU A 15 6.21 -16.20 -4.40
N GLN A 16 7.35 -16.28 -5.11
CA GLN A 16 8.08 -15.10 -5.58
C GLN A 16 7.22 -14.25 -6.53
N LEU A 17 6.48 -14.89 -7.44
CA LEU A 17 5.57 -14.20 -8.35
C LEU A 17 4.39 -13.55 -7.61
N GLN A 18 3.81 -14.24 -6.62
CA GLN A 18 2.75 -13.70 -5.77
C GLN A 18 3.24 -12.49 -4.97
N PHE A 19 4.45 -12.57 -4.41
CA PHE A 19 5.05 -11.49 -3.65
C PHE A 19 5.33 -10.28 -4.54
N ALA A 20 6.01 -10.47 -5.67
CA ALA A 20 6.29 -9.41 -6.63
C ALA A 20 5.02 -8.71 -7.12
N ARG A 21 3.96 -9.48 -7.41
CA ARG A 21 2.68 -8.91 -7.86
C ARG A 21 1.97 -8.14 -6.74
N THR A 22 2.05 -8.61 -5.50
CA THR A 22 1.51 -7.91 -4.33
C THR A 22 2.24 -6.59 -4.09
N VAL A 23 3.58 -6.59 -4.10
CA VAL A 23 4.39 -5.37 -3.92
C VAL A 23 4.10 -4.36 -5.04
N TYR A 24 4.01 -4.82 -6.30
CA TYR A 24 3.61 -3.97 -7.42
C TYR A 24 2.27 -3.28 -7.16
N ILE A 25 1.25 -4.03 -6.73
CA ILE A 25 -0.08 -3.48 -6.43
C ILE A 25 0.00 -2.45 -5.29
N LEU A 26 0.76 -2.72 -4.22
CA LEU A 26 0.92 -1.79 -3.10
C LEU A 26 1.54 -0.46 -3.55
N LEU A 27 2.60 -0.50 -4.36
CA LEU A 27 3.24 0.71 -4.91
C LEU A 27 2.30 1.47 -5.86
N GLU A 28 1.50 0.77 -6.68
CA GLU A 28 0.50 1.38 -7.57
C GLU A 28 -0.73 1.93 -6.83
N MET A 29 -0.99 1.52 -5.59
CA MET A 29 -2.06 2.10 -4.77
C MET A 29 -1.55 3.20 -3.86
N TRP A 30 -0.24 3.38 -3.72
CA TRP A 30 0.33 4.39 -2.83
C TRP A 30 0.22 5.80 -3.42
N PRO A 31 -0.60 6.71 -2.83
CA PRO A 31 -0.89 8.00 -3.46
C PRO A 31 0.34 8.91 -3.58
N ALA A 32 1.20 8.94 -2.56
CA ALA A 32 2.38 9.81 -2.55
C ALA A 32 3.34 9.45 -3.69
N LEU A 33 3.70 8.17 -3.82
CA LEU A 33 4.58 7.69 -4.89
C LEU A 33 3.96 7.88 -6.27
N ARG A 34 2.66 7.59 -6.42
CA ARG A 34 1.95 7.86 -7.69
C ARG A 34 1.99 9.32 -8.08
N GLN A 35 1.76 10.21 -7.12
CA GLN A 35 1.82 11.65 -7.38
C GLN A 35 3.25 12.04 -7.78
N ALA A 36 4.26 11.58 -7.06
CA ALA A 36 5.66 11.85 -7.37
C ALA A 36 6.05 11.40 -8.78
N VAL A 37 5.58 10.24 -9.21
CA VAL A 37 5.81 9.71 -10.57
C VAL A 37 5.06 10.53 -11.63
N ASN A 38 3.77 10.81 -11.42
CA ASN A 38 2.94 11.55 -12.38
C ASN A 38 3.41 12.99 -12.58
N GLU A 39 3.87 13.64 -11.52
CA GLU A 39 4.39 15.01 -11.55
C GLU A 39 5.89 15.05 -11.92
N GLY A 40 6.51 13.90 -12.16
CA GLY A 40 7.90 13.79 -12.61
C GLY A 40 8.93 14.27 -11.59
N TRP A 41 8.65 14.12 -10.29
CA TRP A 41 9.54 14.55 -9.22
C TRP A 41 10.88 13.80 -9.21
N GLY A 42 10.91 12.57 -9.74
CA GLY A 42 12.12 11.79 -9.96
C GLY A 42 12.80 12.05 -11.32
N GLY A 43 12.35 13.03 -12.08
CA GLY A 43 12.84 13.33 -13.43
C GLY A 43 12.29 12.38 -14.51
N PRO A 44 12.92 12.31 -15.70
CA PRO A 44 12.44 11.50 -16.82
C PRO A 44 12.42 9.99 -16.52
N GLU A 45 13.19 9.56 -15.52
CA GLU A 45 13.34 8.16 -15.09
C GLU A 45 12.37 7.82 -13.93
N SER A 46 11.38 8.66 -13.62
CA SER A 46 10.48 8.46 -12.47
C SER A 46 9.78 7.09 -12.44
N GLU A 47 9.36 6.57 -13.60
CA GLU A 47 8.77 5.22 -13.73
C GLU A 47 9.82 4.11 -13.60
N GLU A 48 11.04 4.34 -14.10
CA GLU A 48 12.15 3.39 -13.99
C GLU A 48 12.61 3.25 -12.54
N LYS A 49 12.67 4.36 -11.79
CA LYS A 49 12.93 4.37 -10.34
C LYS A 49 11.88 3.58 -9.55
N LYS A 50 10.59 3.76 -9.86
CA LYS A 50 9.52 2.96 -9.24
C LYS A 50 9.71 1.47 -9.52
N SER A 51 10.08 1.13 -10.76
CA SER A 51 10.35 -0.24 -11.19
C SER A 51 11.60 -0.81 -10.50
N PHE A 52 12.62 0.03 -10.29
CA PHE A 52 13.83 -0.33 -9.55
C PHE A 52 13.51 -0.63 -8.09
N LEU A 53 12.73 0.22 -7.41
CA LEU A 53 12.29 -0.03 -6.03
C LEU A 53 11.54 -1.36 -5.93
N LEU A 54 10.61 -1.64 -6.85
CA LEU A 54 9.90 -2.92 -6.91
C LEU A 54 10.88 -4.10 -7.02
N SER A 55 11.82 -4.03 -7.97
CA SER A 55 12.83 -5.07 -8.17
C SER A 55 13.65 -5.29 -6.91
N HIS A 56 14.16 -4.21 -6.31
CA HIS A 56 14.97 -4.27 -5.10
C HIS A 56 14.23 -4.92 -3.93
N LEU A 57 12.96 -4.58 -3.73
CA LEU A 57 12.13 -5.20 -2.69
C LEU A 57 11.89 -6.69 -2.94
N CYS A 58 11.78 -7.11 -4.21
CA CYS A 58 11.61 -8.52 -4.57
C CYS A 58 12.91 -9.31 -4.40
N ASP A 59 14.04 -8.74 -4.78
CA ASP A 59 15.35 -9.37 -4.62
C ASP A 59 15.69 -9.51 -3.12
N GLU A 60 15.47 -8.46 -2.33
CA GLU A 60 15.83 -8.46 -0.90
C GLU A 60 14.93 -9.39 -0.08
N TYR A 61 13.61 -9.38 -0.33
CA TYR A 61 12.63 -10.05 0.53
C TYR A 61 11.94 -11.26 -0.11
N GLY A 62 11.99 -11.41 -1.43
CA GLY A 62 11.38 -12.52 -2.16
C GLY A 62 12.32 -13.70 -2.42
N ASP A 63 13.59 -13.46 -2.71
CA ASP A 63 14.54 -14.51 -3.11
C ASP A 63 14.92 -15.46 -1.97
N GLY A 64 15.02 -14.95 -0.74
CA GLY A 64 15.29 -15.77 0.44
C GLY A 64 14.04 -16.42 1.04
N GLY A 65 12.85 -16.11 0.52
CA GLY A 65 11.55 -16.49 1.08
C GLY A 65 11.48 -16.20 2.58
N ALA A 66 11.01 -17.16 3.38
CA ALA A 66 10.86 -16.99 4.83
C ALA A 66 12.14 -16.57 5.60
N ARG A 67 13.34 -16.69 5.00
CA ARG A 67 14.60 -16.29 5.64
C ARG A 67 14.89 -14.80 5.54
N THR A 68 14.27 -14.12 4.57
CA THR A 68 14.43 -12.70 4.28
C THR A 68 13.20 -11.94 4.74
N LYS A 69 12.69 -12.26 5.93
CA LYS A 69 11.53 -11.56 6.47
C LYS A 69 11.91 -10.09 6.74
N PRO A 70 11.19 -9.12 6.14
CA PRO A 70 11.41 -7.71 6.44
C PRO A 70 10.94 -7.38 7.86
N ASP A 71 11.68 -6.49 8.53
CA ASP A 71 11.19 -5.76 9.69
C ASP A 71 10.45 -4.49 9.23
N VAL A 72 9.38 -4.12 9.93
CA VAL A 72 8.52 -3.00 9.51
C VAL A 72 9.25 -1.67 9.66
N ASP A 73 10.01 -1.46 10.72
CA ASP A 73 10.68 -0.19 10.98
C ASP A 73 11.84 -0.01 9.99
N ASP A 74 12.66 -1.04 9.80
CA ASP A 74 13.76 -1.03 8.82
C ASP A 74 13.24 -0.79 7.39
N LEU A 75 12.13 -1.44 7.01
CA LEU A 75 11.54 -1.27 5.69
C LEU A 75 10.89 0.11 5.51
N THR A 76 10.33 0.68 6.59
CA THR A 76 9.80 2.05 6.58
C THR A 76 10.92 3.04 6.30
N GLU A 77 12.03 2.96 7.06
CA GLU A 77 13.19 3.84 6.88
C GLU A 77 13.80 3.71 5.48
N LEU A 78 13.88 2.50 4.95
CA LEU A 78 14.34 2.24 3.58
C LEU A 78 13.46 2.94 2.55
N ILE A 79 12.14 2.77 2.63
CA ILE A 79 11.19 3.35 1.68
C ILE A 79 11.19 4.88 1.77
N GLU A 80 11.19 5.44 2.98
CA GLU A 80 11.24 6.90 3.20
C GLU A 80 12.52 7.50 2.63
N SER A 81 13.67 6.89 2.93
CA SER A 81 14.97 7.33 2.41
C SER A 81 14.99 7.28 0.89
N TYR A 82 14.49 6.19 0.29
CA TYR A 82 14.42 6.05 -1.16
C TYR A 82 13.54 7.14 -1.80
N VAL A 83 12.33 7.38 -1.27
CA VAL A 83 11.42 8.39 -1.82
C VAL A 83 11.97 9.81 -1.65
N MET A 84 12.63 10.09 -0.53
CA MET A 84 13.31 11.38 -0.30
C MET A 84 14.44 11.59 -1.32
N GLU A 85 15.32 10.60 -1.50
CA GLU A 85 16.50 10.74 -2.36
C GLU A 85 16.15 10.74 -3.85
N GLU A 86 15.27 9.83 -4.28
CA GLU A 86 15.00 9.60 -5.69
C GLU A 86 13.94 10.52 -6.28
N TYR A 87 13.02 11.03 -5.43
CA TYR A 87 11.92 11.91 -5.84
C TYR A 87 11.96 13.29 -5.16
N ALA A 88 12.97 13.58 -4.32
CA ALA A 88 13.03 14.82 -3.55
C ALA A 88 11.72 15.09 -2.74
N CYS A 89 11.08 14.02 -2.28
CA CYS A 89 9.77 14.05 -1.63
C CYS A 89 9.90 13.65 -0.16
N GLU A 90 9.70 14.61 0.74
CA GLU A 90 9.54 14.34 2.17
C GLU A 90 8.10 13.89 2.44
N LEU A 91 7.96 12.75 3.11
CA LEU A 91 6.67 12.20 3.48
C LEU A 91 6.27 12.76 4.85
N GLU A 92 5.20 13.55 4.89
CA GLU A 92 4.67 14.13 6.14
C GLU A 92 3.56 13.28 6.78
N ASP A 93 3.23 12.13 6.17
CA ASP A 93 2.23 11.19 6.64
C ASP A 93 2.83 9.80 6.90
N ASP A 94 2.12 8.96 7.66
CA ASP A 94 2.56 7.59 7.97
C ASP A 94 2.36 6.63 6.78
N SER A 95 2.33 7.12 5.53
CA SER A 95 1.99 6.30 4.37
C SER A 95 3.10 5.32 3.98
N ALA A 96 4.38 5.67 4.19
CA ALA A 96 5.49 4.72 4.00
C ALA A 96 5.43 3.57 5.02
N HIS A 97 5.23 3.90 6.30
CA HIS A 97 5.04 2.89 7.36
C HIS A 97 3.89 1.93 7.04
N TRP A 98 2.79 2.50 6.54
CA TRP A 98 1.65 1.72 6.08
C TRP A 98 2.04 0.76 4.96
N VAL A 99 2.74 1.22 3.91
CA VAL A 99 3.19 0.36 2.81
C VAL A 99 4.12 -0.74 3.33
N ALA A 100 5.07 -0.41 4.22
CA ALA A 100 5.98 -1.37 4.83
C ALA A 100 5.24 -2.47 5.61
N MET A 101 4.29 -2.10 6.47
CA MET A 101 3.45 -3.05 7.21
C MET A 101 2.74 -4.04 6.26
N HIS A 102 2.23 -3.55 5.13
CA HIS A 102 1.54 -4.36 4.14
C HIS A 102 2.47 -5.31 3.38
N ILE A 103 3.70 -4.88 3.07
CA ILE A 103 4.72 -5.75 2.48
C ILE A 103 5.10 -6.85 3.47
N CYS A 104 5.31 -6.53 4.76
CA CYS A 104 5.62 -7.52 5.80
C CYS A 104 4.48 -8.53 6.02
N LEU A 105 3.22 -8.06 5.97
CA LEU A 105 2.05 -8.93 6.03
C LEU A 105 2.00 -9.86 4.82
N ALA A 106 2.14 -9.33 3.60
CA ALA A 106 2.17 -10.12 2.37
C ALA A 106 3.27 -11.19 2.41
N HIS A 107 4.48 -10.81 2.82
CA HIS A 107 5.60 -11.73 2.97
C HIS A 107 5.25 -12.88 3.93
N THR A 108 4.75 -12.56 5.12
CA THR A 108 4.37 -13.56 6.13
C THR A 108 3.27 -14.49 5.61
N SER A 109 2.21 -13.94 5.00
CA SER A 109 1.11 -14.74 4.44
C SER A 109 1.57 -15.67 3.32
N ILE A 110 2.45 -15.21 2.44
CA ILE A 110 2.94 -15.97 1.28
C ILE A 110 3.95 -17.04 1.71
N PHE A 111 5.05 -16.64 2.38
CA PHE A 111 6.20 -17.52 2.60
C PHE A 111 6.14 -18.33 3.89
N GLU A 112 5.33 -17.92 4.89
CA GLU A 112 5.22 -18.63 6.18
C GLU A 112 3.88 -19.34 6.34
N GLN A 113 2.77 -18.70 5.93
CA GLN A 113 1.42 -19.22 6.20
C GLN A 113 0.79 -19.99 5.04
N GLY A 114 1.36 -19.91 3.83
CA GLY A 114 0.79 -20.54 2.63
C GLY A 114 -0.56 -19.95 2.20
N LYS A 115 -0.85 -18.70 2.61
CA LYS A 115 -2.07 -17.94 2.27
C LYS A 115 -1.84 -16.94 1.11
N GLY A 116 -0.88 -17.23 0.24
CA GLY A 116 -0.47 -16.32 -0.83
C GLY A 116 -1.59 -15.96 -1.81
N ASP A 117 -2.42 -16.94 -2.20
CA ASP A 117 -3.55 -16.70 -3.11
C ASP A 117 -4.63 -15.82 -2.47
N GLU A 118 -4.91 -16.00 -1.18
CA GLU A 118 -5.92 -15.24 -0.44
C GLU A 118 -5.52 -13.76 -0.39
N ILE A 119 -4.30 -13.48 0.07
CA ILE A 119 -3.82 -12.11 0.23
C ILE A 119 -3.63 -11.40 -1.11
N LEU A 120 -3.14 -12.11 -2.14
CA LEU A 120 -3.01 -11.54 -3.48
C LEU A 120 -4.38 -11.19 -4.07
N THR A 121 -5.37 -12.08 -3.93
CA THR A 121 -6.75 -11.83 -4.40
C THR A 121 -7.35 -10.58 -3.76
N GLU A 122 -7.10 -10.38 -2.46
CA GLU A 122 -7.59 -9.21 -1.74
C GLU A 122 -6.95 -7.90 -2.22
N TYR A 123 -5.62 -7.89 -2.42
CA TYR A 123 -4.94 -6.73 -2.96
C TYR A 123 -5.34 -6.45 -4.42
N GLU A 124 -5.52 -7.48 -5.25
CA GLU A 124 -6.05 -7.33 -6.61
C GLU A 124 -7.46 -6.73 -6.62
N ALA A 125 -8.33 -7.18 -5.72
CA ALA A 125 -9.66 -6.61 -5.56
C ALA A 125 -9.59 -5.14 -5.12
N SER A 126 -8.69 -4.80 -4.21
CA SER A 126 -8.45 -3.43 -3.74
C SER A 126 -7.93 -2.53 -4.87
N TYR A 127 -7.02 -3.06 -5.69
CA TYR A 127 -6.50 -2.38 -6.86
C TYR A 127 -7.58 -2.14 -7.92
N ALA A 128 -8.44 -3.12 -8.17
CA ALA A 128 -9.58 -2.96 -9.08
C ALA A 128 -10.55 -1.87 -8.62
N ARG A 129 -10.76 -1.72 -7.30
CA ARG A 129 -11.56 -0.62 -6.73
C ARG A 129 -10.89 0.75 -6.88
N THR A 130 -9.55 0.79 -6.94
CA THR A 130 -8.76 2.03 -7.04
C THR A 130 -9.02 2.80 -8.34
N GLY A 131 -9.42 2.11 -9.42
CA GLY A 131 -9.91 2.74 -10.66
C GLY A 131 -11.21 3.54 -10.48
N SER A 132 -11.86 3.45 -9.32
CA SER A 132 -13.12 4.11 -8.95
C SER A 132 -12.96 5.11 -7.78
N HIS A 133 -11.95 6.00 -7.84
CA HIS A 133 -11.95 7.33 -7.19
C HIS A 133 -12.22 7.46 -5.66
N LYS A 134 -11.80 6.53 -4.78
CA LYS A 134 -11.86 6.77 -3.31
C LYS A 134 -10.83 5.97 -2.49
N LEU A 135 -9.57 6.40 -2.50
CA LEU A 135 -8.44 5.51 -2.17
C LEU A 135 -8.00 5.51 -0.70
N VAL A 136 -7.93 6.67 -0.02
CA VAL A 136 -7.21 6.75 1.27
C VAL A 136 -8.02 6.21 2.46
N ALA A 137 -9.34 6.35 2.45
CA ALA A 137 -10.18 5.92 3.58
C ALA A 137 -10.47 4.41 3.57
N GLN A 138 -10.56 3.81 2.37
CA GLN A 138 -10.97 2.42 2.19
C GLN A 138 -9.85 1.43 2.52
N MET A 139 -8.62 1.78 2.11
CA MET A 139 -7.41 1.00 2.37
C MET A 139 -7.17 0.82 3.88
N ARG A 140 -7.52 1.83 4.70
CA ARG A 140 -7.45 1.75 6.18
C ARG A 140 -8.49 0.81 6.82
N GLU A 141 -9.62 0.58 6.16
CA GLU A 141 -10.72 -0.23 6.70
C GLU A 141 -10.52 -1.72 6.41
N ASP A 142 -10.03 -2.06 5.22
CA ASP A 142 -9.77 -3.45 4.79
C ASP A 142 -8.71 -4.14 5.69
N ILE A 143 -7.79 -3.38 6.27
CA ILE A 143 -6.71 -3.87 7.18
C ILE A 143 -7.23 -4.42 8.50
N ARG A 144 -8.25 -3.80 9.09
CA ARG A 144 -8.75 -4.25 10.39
C ARG A 144 -9.28 -5.68 10.33
N HIS A 145 -9.65 -6.14 9.14
CA HIS A 145 -10.12 -7.50 8.92
C HIS A 145 -8.98 -8.52 8.79
N LEU A 146 -7.76 -8.09 8.48
CA LEU A 146 -6.59 -8.96 8.29
C LEU A 146 -5.74 -9.16 9.55
N SER A 147 -5.82 -8.23 10.52
CA SER A 147 -5.02 -8.27 11.74
C SER A 147 -5.73 -8.92 12.94
N ASP A 148 -6.92 -9.52 12.77
CA ASP A 148 -7.71 -10.10 13.88
C ASP A 148 -7.42 -11.59 14.08
N ASP A 149 -6.15 -11.92 14.35
CA ASP A 149 -5.75 -13.18 14.99
C ASP A 149 -4.81 -12.81 16.14
N GLU A 150 -5.34 -12.94 17.37
CA GLU A 150 -4.72 -12.68 18.70
C GLU A 150 -4.92 -11.27 19.32
N GLY A 151 -6.03 -11.09 20.06
CA GLY A 151 -6.05 -10.17 21.22
C GLY A 151 -7.36 -9.42 21.50
N GLU A 152 -8.17 -9.97 22.42
CA GLU A 152 -9.34 -9.42 23.15
C GLU A 152 -10.22 -8.29 22.54
N PRO A 153 -11.56 -8.45 22.55
CA PRO A 153 -12.48 -7.45 22.00
C PRO A 153 -12.50 -6.16 22.82
N ALA A 154 -11.90 -5.09 22.28
CA ALA A 154 -12.16 -3.74 22.75
C ALA A 154 -13.65 -3.38 22.53
N PRO A 155 -14.31 -2.70 23.48
CA PRO A 155 -15.75 -2.49 23.42
C PRO A 155 -16.12 -1.60 22.23
N ALA A 156 -17.01 -2.11 21.39
CA ALA A 156 -17.53 -1.43 20.21
C ALA A 156 -18.12 -0.05 20.55
N PRO A 157 -17.79 1.02 19.80
CA PRO A 157 -18.51 2.28 19.90
C PRO A 157 -19.94 2.10 19.36
N ALA A 158 -20.92 2.62 20.09
CA ALA A 158 -22.34 2.56 19.73
C ALA A 158 -22.60 3.19 18.34
N PRO A 159 -23.57 2.67 17.56
CA PRO A 159 -23.84 3.15 16.21
C PRO A 159 -24.34 4.61 16.26
N ALA A 160 -23.58 5.51 15.64
CA ALA A 160 -24.02 6.87 15.40
C ALA A 160 -25.12 6.86 14.33
N VAL A 161 -26.32 7.33 14.71
CA VAL A 161 -27.46 7.50 13.80
C VAL A 161 -27.07 8.49 12.68
N PRO A 162 -27.15 8.11 11.39
CA PRO A 162 -26.86 9.03 10.29
C PRO A 162 -27.84 10.20 10.31
N LYS A 163 -27.34 11.43 10.51
CA LYS A 163 -28.14 12.64 10.30
C LYS A 163 -28.25 12.90 8.80
N GLU A 164 -29.47 12.84 8.30
CA GLU A 164 -29.85 13.17 6.94
C GLU A 164 -29.42 14.61 6.62
N LYS A 165 -28.61 14.80 5.57
CA LYS A 165 -28.25 16.14 5.09
C LYS A 165 -29.47 16.70 4.34
N PRO A 166 -29.99 17.88 4.71
CA PRO A 166 -31.06 18.49 3.93
C PRO A 166 -30.58 18.79 2.51
N ALA A 167 -31.46 18.59 1.53
CA ALA A 167 -31.19 18.86 0.12
C ALA A 167 -30.85 20.34 -0.10
N PRO A 168 -29.94 20.67 -1.04
CA PRO A 168 -29.58 22.05 -1.34
C PRO A 168 -30.76 22.80 -1.95
N GLU A 169 -31.16 23.92 -1.34
CA GLU A 169 -32.14 24.85 -1.90
C GLU A 169 -31.47 25.64 -3.04
N ILE A 170 -32.00 25.49 -4.25
CA ILE A 170 -31.59 26.22 -5.44
C ILE A 170 -32.54 27.41 -5.59
N ASP A 171 -32.00 28.63 -5.56
CA ASP A 171 -32.77 29.87 -5.73
C ASP A 171 -33.25 30.05 -7.19
N GLU A 172 -34.18 30.97 -7.45
CA GLU A 172 -34.74 31.27 -8.77
C GLU A 172 -33.69 31.78 -9.79
N ASP A 173 -32.45 32.08 -9.34
CA ASP A 173 -31.28 32.44 -10.16
C ASP A 173 -30.29 31.27 -10.39
N GLY A 174 -30.61 30.05 -9.94
CA GLY A 174 -29.84 28.83 -10.25
C GLY A 174 -28.52 28.65 -9.47
N PHE A 175 -28.28 29.44 -8.43
CA PHE A 175 -27.12 29.30 -7.54
C PHE A 175 -27.50 28.68 -6.18
N GLU A 176 -26.61 27.82 -5.65
CA GLU A 176 -26.77 27.16 -4.35
C GLU A 176 -26.41 28.12 -3.21
N THR A 177 -27.34 28.36 -2.28
CA THR A 177 -27.15 29.31 -1.18
C THR A 177 -26.35 28.66 -0.04
N VAL A 178 -25.18 29.20 0.28
CA VAL A 178 -24.32 28.69 1.36
C VAL A 178 -24.87 29.13 2.72
N ALA A 179 -25.40 28.19 3.51
CA ALA A 179 -25.92 28.48 4.85
C ALA A 179 -24.79 28.95 5.80
N PRO A 180 -25.00 30.03 6.60
CA PRO A 180 -23.99 30.52 7.53
C PRO A 180 -23.78 29.54 8.69
N ARG A 181 -22.51 29.17 8.91
CA ARG A 181 -22.09 28.18 9.91
C ARG A 181 -22.24 28.75 11.33
N ARG A 182 -23.21 28.27 12.10
CA ARG A 182 -23.41 28.69 13.51
C ARG A 182 -22.37 28.00 14.41
N ARG A 183 -21.52 28.79 15.08
CA ARG A 183 -20.47 28.32 15.99
C ARG A 183 -21.10 27.88 17.33
N ARG A 184 -20.91 26.64 17.73
CA ARG A 184 -20.84 26.19 19.13
C ARG A 184 -20.12 24.86 19.21
#